data_AF-A0A139H789-F1
#
_entry.id   AF-A0A139H789-F1
#
_cell.length_a   1.000
_cell.length_b   1.000
_cell.length_c   1.000
_cell.angle_alpha   90.00
_cell.angle_beta   90.00
_cell.angle_gamma   90.00
#
_symmetry.space_group_name_H-M   'P 1'
#
loop_
_entity.id
_entity.type
_entity.pdbx_description
1 polymer ?
#
loop_
_entity_poly.entity_id
_entity_poly.type
_entity_poly.pdbx_seq_one_letter_code
_entity_poly.pdbx_strand_id
1 'polypeptide(L)'
;MTLCFDEAFQALRKGQISEAEYLHHVLAHFAGARHPADEKATRPWEFMVNDPVGNAIREAALTSRSPMTHGTTGLERLFASVLADDAVAVRDIVTRLNGNADTVPLQAIATFAASHNDVAVLQLCLQLGASLDNHNTSLALEYAARGPTLLDLLYEHDWREMRTSEIAFNRMVEWSLHTGPEELAWFLEHGAKVDKDTIRRAVRAAPLKTSCVQLLIVRYGINLLKRTRLLQSAAKRGRLDMIKLIVDAGLDVNELVPRSSHDEGEGELTALYEAVYKQHEDVIQVLLEYGADPYLEVCNGELNSPFKLAEGHGYSRITGMLQRHVERNKKGARMWTSRL
;
A
#
# COMPACT_ATOMS: atom_id res chain seq x y z
N MET A 1 -6.07 28.75 20.27
CA MET A 1 -6.23 29.02 18.82
C MET A 1 -6.49 27.70 18.14
N THR A 2 -7.50 27.60 17.28
CA THR A 2 -7.78 26.38 16.51
C THR A 2 -6.95 26.39 15.22
N LEU A 3 -6.35 25.24 14.89
CA LEU A 3 -5.67 25.02 13.60
C LEU A 3 -6.72 24.94 12.48
N CYS A 4 -6.38 25.34 11.25
CA CYS A 4 -7.24 24.99 10.10
C CYS A 4 -7.13 23.49 9.76
N PHE A 5 -7.97 22.97 8.86
CA PHE A 5 -7.97 21.56 8.46
C PHE A 5 -6.58 21.08 8.02
N ASP A 6 -5.93 21.81 7.11
CA ASP A 6 -4.60 21.44 6.60
C ASP A 6 -3.53 21.49 7.69
N GLU A 7 -3.52 22.55 8.51
CA GLU A 7 -2.59 22.69 9.63
C GLU A 7 -2.76 21.56 10.64
N ALA A 8 -4.01 21.22 10.99
CA ALA A 8 -4.33 20.15 11.93
C ALA A 8 -3.89 18.79 11.36
N PHE A 9 -4.20 18.48 10.10
CA PHE A 9 -3.81 17.21 9.49
C PHE A 9 -2.28 17.08 9.35
N GLN A 10 -1.59 18.17 8.98
CA GLN A 10 -0.12 18.17 8.90
C GLN A 10 0.52 18.01 10.28
N ALA A 11 -0.06 18.63 11.32
CA ALA A 11 0.39 18.45 12.70
C ALA A 11 0.18 17.00 13.17
N LEU A 12 -0.97 16.40 12.86
CA LEU A 12 -1.26 15.00 13.16
C LEU A 12 -0.26 14.06 12.47
N ARG A 13 -0.03 14.24 11.17
CA ARG A 13 0.95 13.43 10.40
C ARG A 13 2.38 13.56 10.91
N LYS A 14 2.74 14.71 11.50
CA LYS A 14 4.05 14.94 12.12
C LYS A 14 4.10 14.47 13.58
N GLY A 15 3.01 13.92 14.13
CA GLY A 15 2.92 13.49 15.52
C GLY A 15 2.98 14.64 16.53
N GLN A 16 2.67 15.87 16.11
CA GLN A 16 2.71 17.07 16.96
C GLN A 16 1.45 17.24 17.80
N ILE A 17 0.35 16.63 17.35
CA ILE A 17 -0.93 16.58 18.06
C ILE A 17 -1.47 15.15 18.00
N SER A 18 -2.30 14.79 18.96
CA SER A 18 -3.09 13.57 18.97
C SER A 18 -4.28 13.63 18.00
N GLU A 19 -4.87 12.48 17.68
CA GLU A 19 -6.06 12.41 16.85
C GLU A 19 -7.28 13.06 17.50
N ALA A 20 -7.40 12.95 18.82
CA ALA A 20 -8.43 13.67 19.58
C ALA A 20 -8.28 15.19 19.47
N GLU A 21 -7.05 15.71 19.53
CA GLU A 21 -6.76 17.13 19.32
C GLU A 21 -7.03 17.57 17.87
N TYR A 22 -6.69 16.71 16.90
CA TYR A 22 -7.03 16.93 15.48
C TYR A 22 -8.55 17.04 15.28
N LEU A 23 -9.32 16.08 15.81
CA LEU A 23 -10.79 16.10 15.72
C LEU A 23 -11.37 17.32 16.41
N HIS A 24 -10.84 17.72 17.57
CA HIS A 24 -11.25 18.95 18.25
C HIS A 24 -11.06 20.18 17.34
N HIS A 25 -9.90 20.30 16.68
CA HIS A 25 -9.65 21.40 15.74
C HIS A 25 -10.62 21.40 14.56
N VAL A 26 -10.82 20.25 13.91
CA VAL A 26 -11.65 20.11 12.72
C VAL A 26 -13.16 20.28 13.04
N LEU A 27 -13.64 19.71 14.14
CA LEU A 27 -15.03 19.85 14.58
C LEU A 27 -15.35 21.26 15.10
N ALA A 28 -14.36 21.99 15.64
CA ALA A 28 -14.56 23.39 16.04
C ALA A 28 -14.97 24.28 14.87
N HIS A 29 -14.36 24.08 13.69
CA HIS A 29 -14.77 24.78 12.46
C HIS A 29 -16.19 24.41 12.03
N PHE A 30 -16.57 23.13 12.18
CA PHE A 30 -17.93 22.66 11.91
C PHE A 30 -18.98 23.36 12.79
N ALA A 31 -18.68 23.60 14.06
CA ALA A 31 -19.58 24.30 14.99
C ALA A 31 -19.56 25.84 14.85
N GLY A 32 -18.93 26.38 13.82
CA GLY A 32 -18.95 27.81 13.51
C GLY A 32 -17.89 28.65 14.23
N ALA A 33 -16.87 28.03 14.84
CA ALA A 33 -15.71 28.78 15.35
C ALA A 33 -14.97 29.41 14.16
N ARG A 34 -14.96 30.75 14.08
CA ARG A 34 -14.25 31.50 13.04
C ARG A 34 -12.95 32.07 13.60
N HIS A 35 -11.83 31.72 12.97
CA HIS A 35 -10.56 32.39 13.20
C HIS A 35 -10.59 33.77 12.52
N PRO A 36 -9.92 34.82 13.07
CA PRO A 36 -9.86 36.13 12.42
C PRO A 36 -9.27 36.13 10.99
N ALA A 37 -8.51 35.10 10.64
CA ALA A 37 -7.98 34.90 9.28
C ALA A 37 -9.02 34.30 8.31
N ASP A 38 -10.08 33.66 8.83
CA ASP A 38 -11.17 33.10 8.02
C ASP A 38 -12.09 34.23 7.51
N GLU A 39 -12.27 35.30 8.29
CA GLU A 39 -12.99 36.52 7.87
C GLU A 39 -12.33 37.22 6.67
N LYS A 40 -11.01 37.08 6.54
CA LYS A 40 -10.22 37.68 5.45
C LYS A 40 -10.01 36.74 4.27
N ALA A 41 -10.52 35.50 4.35
CA ALA A 41 -10.30 34.44 3.37
C ALA A 41 -8.80 34.18 3.05
N THR A 42 -7.90 34.41 4.01
CA THR A 42 -6.44 34.31 3.79
C THR A 42 -5.87 32.95 4.18
N ARG A 43 -6.67 32.03 4.73
CA ARG A 43 -6.25 30.65 5.00
C ARG A 43 -6.51 29.78 3.75
N PRO A 44 -5.52 29.00 3.28
CA PRO A 44 -5.75 28.03 2.22
C PRO A 44 -6.74 26.97 2.72
N TRP A 45 -7.84 26.79 1.99
CA TRP A 45 -8.80 25.68 2.15
C TRP A 45 -8.56 24.64 1.05
N GLU A 46 -7.29 24.36 0.78
CA GLU A 46 -6.89 23.65 -0.44
C GLU A 46 -7.25 22.17 -0.34
N PHE A 47 -7.79 21.61 -1.42
CA PHE A 47 -8.04 20.16 -1.61
C PHE A 47 -6.73 19.37 -1.77
N MET A 48 -5.62 19.86 -1.21
CA MET A 48 -4.27 19.37 -1.52
C MET A 48 -3.83 18.22 -0.62
N VAL A 49 -4.69 17.81 0.31
CA VAL A 49 -4.34 16.82 1.33
C VAL A 49 -5.32 15.64 1.27
N ASN A 50 -4.78 14.42 1.13
CA ASN A 50 -5.52 13.16 1.22
C ASN A 50 -5.95 12.90 2.68
N ASP A 51 -6.87 13.71 3.20
CA ASP A 51 -7.49 13.60 4.51
C ASP A 51 -8.98 13.22 4.36
N PRO A 52 -9.31 11.93 4.17
CA PRO A 52 -10.70 11.52 3.92
C PRO A 52 -11.63 11.88 5.08
N VAL A 53 -11.15 11.81 6.33
CA VAL A 53 -11.93 12.11 7.53
C VAL A 53 -12.25 13.60 7.61
N GLY A 54 -11.22 14.45 7.54
CA GLY A 54 -11.39 15.90 7.57
C GLY A 54 -12.26 16.40 6.42
N ASN A 55 -12.05 15.86 5.21
CA ASN A 55 -12.86 16.19 4.05
C ASN A 55 -14.33 15.80 4.25
N ALA A 56 -14.61 14.60 4.78
CA ALA A 56 -15.99 14.18 5.05
C ALA A 56 -16.67 15.04 6.13
N ILE A 57 -15.95 15.44 7.18
CA ILE A 57 -16.47 16.37 8.21
C ILE A 57 -16.78 17.72 7.59
N ARG A 58 -15.88 18.25 6.76
CA ARG A 58 -16.06 19.53 6.05
C ARG A 58 -17.26 19.49 5.10
N GLU A 59 -17.40 18.44 4.30
CA GLU A 59 -18.55 18.27 3.39
C GLU A 59 -19.88 18.22 4.15
N ALA A 60 -19.93 17.50 5.28
CA ALA A 60 -21.10 17.49 6.14
C ALA A 60 -21.40 18.89 6.71
N ALA A 61 -20.38 19.68 7.04
CA ALA A 61 -20.53 21.06 7.50
C ALA A 61 -21.19 21.95 6.44
N LEU A 62 -20.70 21.86 5.20
CA LEU A 62 -21.16 22.70 4.08
C LEU A 62 -22.59 22.37 3.63
N THR A 63 -23.02 21.13 3.84
CA THR A 63 -24.34 20.65 3.42
C THR A 63 -25.41 20.77 4.52
N SER A 64 -25.01 20.97 5.77
CA SER A 64 -25.94 21.22 6.88
C SER A 64 -26.65 22.57 6.72
N ARG A 65 -27.99 22.55 6.70
CA ARG A 65 -28.84 23.75 6.61
C ARG A 65 -29.01 24.51 7.93
N SER A 66 -28.45 24.00 9.03
CA SER A 66 -28.47 24.66 10.34
C SER A 66 -27.16 24.35 11.06
N PRO A 67 -26.26 25.34 11.26
CA PRO A 67 -25.08 25.13 12.07
C PRO A 67 -25.52 24.75 13.49
N MET A 68 -24.94 23.69 14.06
CA MET A 68 -25.37 23.16 15.36
C MET A 68 -25.37 24.26 16.42
N THR A 69 -26.54 24.55 16.98
CA THR A 69 -26.77 25.65 17.92
C THR A 69 -26.29 25.33 19.34
N HIS A 70 -26.02 24.06 19.66
CA HIS A 70 -25.69 23.57 20.99
C HIS A 70 -24.21 23.14 21.20
N GLY A 71 -23.30 23.58 20.32
CA GLY A 71 -21.85 23.48 20.51
C GLY A 71 -21.20 22.14 20.12
N THR A 72 -19.88 22.14 19.98
CA THR A 72 -19.06 21.00 19.50
C THR A 72 -19.18 19.74 20.36
N THR A 73 -19.58 19.88 21.63
CA THR A 73 -19.49 18.81 22.63
C THR A 73 -20.28 17.54 22.29
N GLY A 74 -21.36 17.65 21.50
CA GLY A 74 -22.15 16.49 21.06
C GLY A 74 -21.43 15.68 19.99
N LEU A 75 -20.85 16.36 19.00
CA LEU A 75 -20.07 15.72 17.93
C LEU A 75 -18.72 15.24 18.41
N GLU A 76 -18.03 16.00 19.28
CA GLU A 76 -16.78 15.56 19.89
C GLU A 76 -17.00 14.27 20.69
N ARG A 77 -18.09 14.18 21.46
CA ARG A 77 -18.46 12.93 22.15
C ARG A 77 -18.79 11.79 21.18
N LEU A 78 -19.44 12.09 20.06
CA LEU A 78 -19.76 11.09 19.04
C LEU A 78 -18.49 10.51 18.41
N PHE A 79 -17.61 11.36 17.88
CA PHE A 79 -16.34 10.92 17.28
C PHE A 79 -15.40 10.30 18.31
N ALA A 80 -15.40 10.77 19.56
CA ALA A 80 -14.67 10.11 20.66
C ALA A 80 -15.23 8.71 20.98
N SER A 81 -16.53 8.47 20.80
CA SER A 81 -17.12 7.14 20.97
C SER A 81 -16.72 6.19 19.85
N VAL A 82 -16.56 6.70 18.62
CA VAL A 82 -15.99 5.92 17.50
C VAL A 82 -14.51 5.61 17.75
N LEU A 83 -13.72 6.56 18.25
CA LEU A 83 -12.32 6.32 18.66
C LEU A 83 -12.19 5.25 19.75
N ALA A 84 -13.24 5.03 20.54
CA ALA A 84 -13.27 4.02 21.60
C ALA A 84 -13.89 2.69 21.14
N ASP A 85 -14.20 2.52 19.85
CA ASP A 85 -14.90 1.38 19.27
C ASP A 85 -16.26 1.08 19.96
N ASP A 86 -16.93 2.09 20.52
CA ASP A 86 -18.17 1.96 21.27
C ASP A 86 -19.40 2.16 20.37
N ALA A 87 -19.72 1.14 19.57
CA ALA A 87 -20.87 1.15 18.67
C ALA A 87 -22.22 1.35 19.39
N VAL A 88 -22.33 0.98 20.67
CA VAL A 88 -23.55 1.17 21.47
C VAL A 88 -23.72 2.65 21.80
N ALA A 89 -22.66 3.30 22.32
CA ALA A 89 -22.68 4.73 22.57
C ALA A 89 -22.92 5.54 21.29
N VAL A 90 -22.30 5.14 20.17
CA VAL A 90 -22.53 5.77 18.86
C VAL A 90 -24.00 5.68 18.47
N ARG A 91 -24.64 4.50 18.58
CA ARG A 91 -26.07 4.32 18.30
C ARG A 91 -26.95 5.21 19.18
N ASP A 92 -26.68 5.24 20.48
CA ASP A 92 -27.44 6.03 21.45
C ASP A 92 -27.29 7.54 21.21
N ILE A 93 -26.11 7.99 20.78
CA ILE A 93 -25.89 9.39 20.41
C ILE A 93 -26.60 9.73 19.09
N VAL A 94 -26.45 8.88 18.06
CA VAL A 94 -27.06 9.12 16.74
C VAL A 94 -28.59 9.12 16.80
N THR A 95 -29.20 8.19 17.54
CA THR A 95 -30.67 8.14 17.72
C THR A 95 -31.20 9.38 18.44
N ARG A 96 -30.49 9.88 19.46
CA ARG A 96 -30.85 11.12 20.16
C ARG A 96 -30.71 12.36 19.26
N LEU A 97 -29.64 12.45 18.48
CA LEU A 97 -29.39 13.58 17.60
C LEU A 97 -30.38 13.64 16.43
N ASN A 98 -30.72 12.49 15.83
CA ASN A 98 -31.74 12.41 14.77
C ASN A 98 -33.12 12.90 15.23
N GLY A 99 -33.44 12.79 16.54
CA GLY A 99 -34.70 13.30 17.10
C GLY A 99 -34.78 14.83 17.21
N ASN A 100 -33.66 15.55 17.11
CA ASN A 100 -33.56 16.97 17.46
C ASN A 100 -33.41 17.94 16.27
N ALA A 101 -33.72 17.53 15.04
CA ALA A 101 -33.55 18.31 13.81
C ALA A 101 -32.09 18.69 13.45
N ASP A 102 -31.11 18.28 14.26
CA ASP A 102 -29.69 18.38 13.95
C ASP A 102 -29.29 17.32 12.92
N THR A 103 -28.55 17.73 11.88
CA THR A 103 -28.03 16.79 10.88
C THR A 103 -26.81 16.05 11.45
N VAL A 104 -26.97 14.76 11.73
CA VAL A 104 -25.84 13.88 12.06
C VAL A 104 -24.97 13.73 10.82
N PRO A 105 -23.65 13.97 10.88
CA PRO A 105 -22.75 13.80 9.74
C PRO A 105 -22.46 12.32 9.49
N LEU A 106 -23.50 11.54 9.16
CA LEU A 106 -23.47 10.08 9.09
C LEU A 106 -22.34 9.56 8.18
N GLN A 107 -22.13 10.20 7.04
CA GLN A 107 -21.07 9.81 6.10
C GLN A 107 -19.66 10.09 6.67
N ALA A 108 -19.48 11.15 7.45
CA ALA A 108 -18.20 11.43 8.10
C ALA A 108 -17.88 10.40 9.19
N ILE A 109 -18.90 9.96 9.92
CA ILE A 109 -18.78 8.87 10.90
C ILE A 109 -18.41 7.57 10.20
N ALA A 110 -19.06 7.25 9.07
CA ALA A 110 -18.73 6.07 8.27
C ALA A 110 -17.28 6.11 7.76
N THR A 111 -16.83 7.25 7.24
CA THR A 111 -15.43 7.45 6.81
C THR A 111 -14.45 7.27 7.96
N PHE A 112 -14.78 7.78 9.15
CA PHE A 112 -13.93 7.67 10.33
C PHE A 112 -13.86 6.23 10.87
N ALA A 113 -14.99 5.53 10.92
CA ALA A 113 -15.03 4.11 11.28
C ALA A 113 -14.24 3.26 10.28
N ALA A 114 -14.37 3.55 8.98
CA ALA A 114 -13.60 2.90 7.92
C ALA A 114 -12.09 3.09 8.08
N SER A 115 -11.61 4.28 8.44
CA SER A 115 -10.17 4.52 8.65
C SER A 115 -9.61 3.80 9.87
N HIS A 116 -10.45 3.50 10.86
CA HIS A 116 -10.08 2.81 12.11
C HIS A 116 -10.33 1.31 12.08
N ASN A 117 -10.88 0.77 10.99
CA ASN A 117 -11.32 -0.62 10.91
C ASN A 117 -12.38 -0.97 11.99
N ASP A 118 -13.19 0.01 12.43
CA ASP A 118 -14.31 -0.19 13.34
C ASP A 118 -15.52 -0.72 12.55
N VAL A 119 -15.55 -2.04 12.39
CA VAL A 119 -16.58 -2.75 11.63
C VAL A 119 -17.97 -2.55 12.23
N ALA A 120 -18.09 -2.46 13.56
CA ALA A 120 -19.37 -2.37 14.24
C ALA A 120 -20.02 -1.00 14.02
N VAL A 121 -19.26 0.09 14.14
CA VAL A 121 -19.76 1.43 13.82
C VAL A 121 -20.00 1.57 12.33
N LEU A 122 -19.10 1.07 11.47
CA LEU A 122 -19.29 1.14 10.03
C LEU A 122 -20.59 0.42 9.61
N GLN A 123 -20.83 -0.80 10.12
CA GLN A 123 -22.06 -1.55 9.85
C GLN A 123 -23.31 -0.79 10.30
N LEU A 124 -23.27 -0.17 11.49
CA LEU A 124 -24.36 0.70 11.96
C LEU A 124 -24.58 1.88 11.00
N CYS A 125 -23.52 2.53 10.55
CA CYS A 125 -23.61 3.63 9.60
C CYS A 125 -24.28 3.19 8.29
N LEU A 126 -23.94 2.01 7.76
CA LEU A 126 -24.56 1.45 6.55
C LEU A 126 -26.05 1.14 6.77
N GLN A 127 -26.43 0.59 7.93
CA GLN A 127 -27.84 0.36 8.29
C GLN A 127 -28.64 1.67 8.33
N LEU A 128 -28.00 2.77 8.70
CA LEU A 128 -28.59 4.11 8.74
C LEU A 128 -28.54 4.83 7.38
N GLY A 129 -27.99 4.20 6.34
CA GLY A 129 -27.98 4.71 4.96
C GLY A 129 -26.70 5.41 4.51
N ALA A 130 -25.58 5.25 5.23
CA ALA A 130 -24.27 5.64 4.71
C ALA A 130 -23.89 4.79 3.48
N SER A 131 -23.11 5.35 2.56
CA SER A 131 -22.63 4.64 1.37
C SER A 131 -21.14 4.34 1.45
N LEU A 132 -20.73 3.12 1.08
CA LEU A 132 -19.32 2.76 0.91
C LEU A 132 -18.72 3.37 -0.36
N ASP A 133 -19.54 3.68 -1.37
CA ASP A 133 -19.12 4.29 -2.64
C ASP A 133 -18.91 5.81 -2.53
N ASN A 134 -19.18 6.40 -1.35
CA ASN A 134 -18.77 7.77 -1.09
C ASN A 134 -17.26 7.91 -1.25
N HIS A 135 -16.82 8.96 -1.96
CA HIS A 135 -15.42 9.18 -2.29
C HIS A 135 -14.48 9.10 -1.07
N ASN A 136 -14.80 9.82 0.00
CA ASN A 136 -13.97 9.88 1.20
C ASN A 136 -13.97 8.54 1.95
N THR A 137 -15.12 7.86 2.05
CA THR A 137 -15.20 6.54 2.69
C THR A 137 -14.45 5.47 1.89
N SER A 138 -14.62 5.44 0.57
CA SER A 138 -13.87 4.55 -0.30
C SER A 138 -12.36 4.79 -0.20
N LEU A 139 -11.93 6.05 -0.12
CA LEU A 139 -10.52 6.39 0.06
C LEU A 139 -10.00 5.96 1.44
N ALA A 140 -10.78 6.12 2.51
CA ALA A 140 -10.41 5.62 3.84
C ALA A 140 -10.22 4.10 3.84
N LEU A 141 -11.12 3.35 3.18
CA LEU A 141 -11.04 1.90 3.03
C LEU A 141 -9.86 1.42 2.17
N GLU A 142 -9.36 2.26 1.25
CA GLU A 142 -8.15 1.97 0.47
C GLU A 142 -6.87 2.05 1.31
N TYR A 143 -6.83 2.97 2.28
CA TYR A 143 -5.68 3.14 3.16
C TYR A 143 -5.74 2.27 4.42
N ALA A 144 -6.93 1.81 4.83
CA ALA A 144 -7.10 0.95 5.98
C ALA A 144 -6.48 -0.44 5.74
N ALA A 145 -5.87 -1.02 6.77
CA ALA A 145 -5.54 -2.43 6.77
C ALA A 145 -6.84 -3.23 6.93
N ARG A 146 -7.24 -3.97 5.89
CA ARG A 146 -8.52 -4.68 5.87
C ARG A 146 -8.36 -6.09 6.43
N GLY A 147 -8.81 -6.28 7.66
CA GLY A 147 -8.92 -7.61 8.28
C GLY A 147 -10.14 -8.40 7.78
N PRO A 148 -10.23 -9.71 8.08
CA PRO A 148 -11.32 -10.58 7.62
C PRO A 148 -12.73 -10.03 7.89
N THR A 149 -12.99 -9.55 9.11
CA THR A 149 -14.30 -9.01 9.49
C THR A 149 -14.72 -7.78 8.69
N LEU A 150 -13.79 -6.89 8.35
CA LEU A 150 -14.08 -5.77 7.47
C LEU A 150 -14.32 -6.25 6.04
N LEU A 151 -13.51 -7.19 5.55
CA LEU A 151 -13.68 -7.76 4.20
C LEU A 151 -15.03 -8.46 4.04
N ASP A 152 -15.49 -9.19 5.06
CA ASP A 152 -16.81 -9.81 5.10
C ASP A 152 -17.90 -8.74 4.90
N LEU A 153 -17.84 -7.64 5.67
CA LEU A 153 -18.78 -6.53 5.54
C LEU A 153 -18.73 -5.88 4.13
N LEU A 154 -17.53 -5.61 3.62
CA LEU A 154 -17.36 -4.99 2.30
C LEU A 154 -17.89 -5.90 1.18
N TYR A 155 -17.70 -7.21 1.30
CA TYR A 155 -18.20 -8.20 0.34
C TYR A 155 -19.73 -8.34 0.38
N GLU A 156 -20.33 -8.37 1.58
CA GLU A 156 -21.78 -8.40 1.76
C GLU A 156 -22.47 -7.20 1.11
N HIS A 157 -21.84 -6.02 1.20
CA HIS A 157 -22.30 -4.78 0.60
C HIS A 157 -21.85 -4.56 -0.85
N ASP A 158 -21.21 -5.55 -1.48
CA ASP A 158 -20.73 -5.48 -2.88
C ASP A 158 -19.86 -4.25 -3.19
N TRP A 159 -19.04 -3.83 -2.21
CA TRP A 159 -18.16 -2.67 -2.37
C TRP A 159 -17.23 -2.90 -3.56
N ARG A 160 -17.23 -1.96 -4.52
CA ARG A 160 -16.48 -2.07 -5.79
C ARG A 160 -16.77 -3.34 -6.58
N GLU A 161 -18.02 -3.80 -6.58
CA GLU A 161 -18.46 -4.96 -7.35
C GLU A 161 -17.72 -6.25 -6.96
N MET A 162 -17.21 -6.34 -5.72
CA MET A 162 -16.46 -7.53 -5.26
C MET A 162 -17.29 -8.81 -5.29
N ARG A 163 -18.60 -8.71 -5.11
CA ARG A 163 -19.50 -9.87 -5.14
C ARG A 163 -20.05 -10.12 -6.55
N THR A 164 -20.26 -9.05 -7.32
CA THR A 164 -20.96 -9.14 -8.63
C THR A 164 -20.03 -9.24 -9.85
N SER A 165 -18.75 -8.88 -9.72
CA SER A 165 -17.78 -8.85 -10.82
C SER A 165 -16.53 -9.67 -10.49
N GLU A 166 -16.35 -10.82 -11.17
CA GLU A 166 -15.14 -11.65 -11.03
C GLU A 166 -13.87 -10.85 -11.36
N ILE A 167 -13.94 -9.93 -12.33
CA ILE A 167 -12.81 -9.09 -12.71
C ILE A 167 -12.48 -8.11 -11.58
N ALA A 168 -13.48 -7.46 -10.98
CA ALA A 168 -13.26 -6.54 -9.87
C ALA A 168 -12.73 -7.27 -8.63
N PHE A 169 -13.31 -8.44 -8.33
CA PHE A 169 -12.86 -9.29 -7.23
C PHE A 169 -11.40 -9.73 -7.38
N ASN A 170 -11.00 -10.20 -8.56
CA ASN A 170 -9.60 -10.60 -8.81
C ASN A 170 -8.63 -9.41 -8.84
N ARG A 171 -9.09 -8.18 -9.12
CA ARG A 171 -8.25 -6.97 -8.96
C ARG A 171 -7.93 -6.67 -7.50
N MET A 172 -8.78 -7.09 -6.55
CA MET A 172 -8.49 -6.93 -5.13
C MET A 172 -7.30 -7.78 -4.69
N VAL A 173 -7.08 -8.94 -5.32
CA VAL A 173 -5.88 -9.74 -5.11
C VAL A 173 -4.63 -8.92 -5.44
N GLU A 174 -4.64 -8.18 -6.55
CA GLU A 174 -3.52 -7.31 -6.94
C GLU A 174 -3.20 -6.28 -5.85
N TRP A 175 -4.22 -5.64 -5.27
CA TRP A 175 -4.05 -4.68 -4.19
C TRP A 175 -3.56 -5.32 -2.89
N SER A 176 -4.11 -6.49 -2.53
CA SER A 176 -3.74 -7.21 -1.31
C SER A 176 -2.27 -7.62 -1.27
N LEU A 177 -1.61 -7.74 -2.43
CA LEU A 177 -0.16 -8.00 -2.51
C LEU A 177 0.69 -6.86 -1.94
N HIS A 178 0.13 -5.66 -1.78
CA HIS A 178 0.80 -4.48 -1.25
C HIS A 178 0.42 -4.16 0.21
N THR A 179 -0.75 -4.63 0.67
CA THR A 179 -1.26 -4.32 2.01
C THR A 179 -0.77 -5.33 3.05
N GLY A 180 -1.16 -6.60 2.93
CA GLY A 180 -0.82 -7.63 3.92
C GLY A 180 -1.33 -9.04 3.58
N PRO A 181 -0.76 -10.07 4.23
CA PRO A 181 -1.02 -11.47 3.90
C PRO A 181 -2.40 -11.95 4.35
N GLU A 182 -2.99 -11.35 5.40
CA GLU A 182 -4.32 -11.71 5.90
C GLU A 182 -5.41 -11.36 4.88
N GLU A 183 -5.35 -10.15 4.32
CA GLU A 183 -6.25 -9.72 3.26
C GLU A 183 -6.10 -10.58 2.01
N LEU A 184 -4.87 -10.86 1.60
CA LEU A 184 -4.61 -11.77 0.48
C LEU A 184 -5.17 -13.18 0.76
N ALA A 185 -4.96 -13.71 1.96
CA ALA A 185 -5.46 -15.03 2.34
C ALA A 185 -6.99 -15.08 2.24
N TRP A 186 -7.68 -14.06 2.76
CA TRP A 186 -9.13 -13.93 2.70
C TRP A 186 -9.62 -13.98 1.24
N PHE A 187 -9.08 -13.17 0.33
CA PHE A 187 -9.51 -13.19 -1.08
C PHE A 187 -9.33 -14.57 -1.73
N LEU A 188 -8.18 -15.21 -1.48
CA LEU A 188 -7.87 -16.53 -2.04
C LEU A 188 -8.76 -17.63 -1.44
N GLU A 189 -9.17 -17.53 -0.18
CA GLU A 189 -10.13 -18.44 0.47
C GLU A 189 -11.55 -18.26 -0.09
N HIS A 190 -11.90 -17.04 -0.51
CA HIS A 190 -13.16 -16.71 -1.16
C HIS A 190 -13.14 -16.91 -2.69
N GLY A 191 -12.18 -17.70 -3.19
CA GLY A 191 -12.14 -18.15 -4.58
C GLY A 191 -11.50 -17.19 -5.57
N ALA A 192 -10.81 -16.14 -5.10
CA ALA A 192 -10.09 -15.25 -5.99
C ALA A 192 -8.95 -15.99 -6.71
N LYS A 193 -8.77 -15.66 -7.99
CA LYS A 193 -7.76 -16.25 -8.85
C LYS A 193 -6.53 -15.36 -8.89
N VAL A 194 -5.37 -15.98 -8.71
CA VAL A 194 -4.07 -15.35 -8.89
C VAL A 194 -3.30 -16.07 -9.99
N ASP A 195 -2.79 -15.29 -10.93
CA ASP A 195 -1.99 -15.78 -12.05
C ASP A 195 -0.71 -14.94 -12.22
N LYS A 196 0.13 -15.36 -13.18
CA LYS A 196 1.39 -14.68 -13.48
C LYS A 196 1.18 -13.23 -13.97
N ASP A 197 0.09 -12.98 -14.66
CA ASP A 197 -0.23 -11.66 -15.21
C ASP A 197 -0.56 -10.68 -14.08
N THR A 198 -1.32 -11.13 -13.09
CA THR A 198 -1.65 -10.41 -11.86
C THR A 198 -0.39 -10.02 -11.11
N ILE A 199 0.54 -10.96 -10.92
CA ILE A 199 1.82 -10.66 -10.27
C ILE A 199 2.66 -9.68 -11.10
N ARG A 200 2.68 -9.83 -12.43
CA ARG A 200 3.40 -8.88 -13.31
C ARG A 200 2.85 -7.47 -13.21
N ARG A 201 1.52 -7.29 -13.11
CA ARG A 201 0.92 -5.96 -12.92
C ARG A 201 1.24 -5.40 -11.53
N ALA A 202 1.06 -6.19 -10.48
CA ALA A 202 1.36 -5.81 -9.11
C ALA A 202 2.82 -5.34 -8.94
N VAL A 203 3.78 -6.09 -9.48
CA VAL A 203 5.23 -5.78 -9.42
C VAL A 203 5.58 -4.43 -10.07
N ARG A 204 4.86 -4.04 -11.12
CA ARG A 204 5.05 -2.74 -11.79
C ARG A 204 4.51 -1.58 -10.96
N ALA A 205 3.34 -1.76 -10.33
CA ALA A 205 2.68 -0.70 -9.58
C ALA A 205 3.49 -0.30 -8.33
N ALA A 206 3.81 -1.26 -7.47
CA ALA A 206 4.49 -0.99 -6.21
C ALA A 206 5.29 -2.22 -5.72
N PRO A 207 6.16 -2.06 -4.72
CA PRO A 207 6.84 -3.21 -4.12
C PRO A 207 5.84 -4.15 -3.43
N LEU A 208 5.86 -5.46 -3.72
CA LEU A 208 5.01 -6.45 -3.05
C LEU A 208 5.47 -6.72 -1.62
N LYS A 209 4.58 -7.00 -0.68
CA LYS A 209 4.96 -7.43 0.68
C LYS A 209 5.60 -8.81 0.66
N THR A 210 6.71 -8.97 1.39
CA THR A 210 7.44 -10.24 1.52
C THR A 210 6.57 -11.35 2.09
N SER A 211 5.73 -11.04 3.07
CA SER A 211 4.75 -11.97 3.63
C SER A 211 3.67 -12.43 2.64
N CYS A 212 3.21 -11.57 1.73
CA CYS A 212 2.27 -11.96 0.67
C CYS A 212 2.94 -12.92 -0.33
N VAL A 213 4.19 -12.64 -0.71
CA VAL A 213 4.94 -13.55 -1.60
C VAL A 213 5.21 -14.89 -0.92
N GLN A 214 5.55 -14.90 0.38
CA GLN A 214 5.68 -16.14 1.17
C GLN A 214 4.38 -16.95 1.12
N LEU A 215 3.23 -16.32 1.33
CA LEU A 215 1.92 -16.97 1.26
C LEU A 215 1.67 -17.60 -0.12
N LEU A 216 1.96 -16.87 -1.21
CA LEU A 216 1.82 -17.39 -2.57
C LEU A 216 2.74 -18.59 -2.84
N ILE A 217 3.98 -18.57 -2.36
CA ILE A 217 4.92 -19.69 -2.49
C ILE A 217 4.38 -20.92 -1.74
N VAL A 218 3.89 -20.75 -0.52
CA VAL A 218 3.33 -21.85 0.28
C VAL A 218 2.10 -22.47 -0.41
N ARG A 219 1.23 -21.64 -1.00
CA ARG A 219 -0.06 -22.08 -1.53
C ARG A 219 0.00 -22.59 -2.98
N TYR A 220 0.86 -22.00 -3.82
CA TYR A 220 0.93 -22.29 -5.26
C TYR A 220 2.31 -22.76 -5.75
N GLY A 221 3.32 -22.71 -4.88
CA GLY A 221 4.71 -23.02 -5.23
C GLY A 221 5.39 -21.92 -6.05
N ILE A 222 6.70 -22.08 -6.22
CA ILE A 222 7.55 -21.08 -6.89
C ILE A 222 7.23 -20.89 -8.39
N ASN A 223 6.55 -21.86 -9.03
CA ASN A 223 6.21 -21.80 -10.45
C ASN A 223 5.30 -20.61 -10.81
N LEU A 224 4.49 -20.14 -9.85
CA LEU A 224 3.65 -18.96 -10.01
C LEU A 224 4.49 -17.67 -10.17
N LEU A 225 5.70 -17.63 -9.59
CA LEU A 225 6.58 -16.46 -9.62
C LEU A 225 7.51 -16.43 -10.85
N LYS A 226 7.66 -17.56 -11.55
CA LYS A 226 8.50 -17.65 -12.75
C LYS A 226 8.01 -16.73 -13.86
N ARG A 227 8.92 -15.95 -14.42
CA ARG A 227 8.70 -14.96 -15.50
C ARG A 227 7.75 -13.84 -15.10
N THR A 228 7.76 -13.46 -13.82
CA THR A 228 6.93 -12.35 -13.30
C THR A 228 7.70 -11.05 -13.10
N ARG A 229 9.03 -11.07 -13.31
CA ARG A 229 9.94 -9.95 -13.03
C ARG A 229 10.06 -9.58 -11.55
N LEU A 230 9.50 -10.39 -10.64
CA LEU A 230 9.55 -10.13 -9.20
C LEU A 230 11.00 -10.05 -8.69
N LEU A 231 11.87 -10.97 -9.12
CA LEU A 231 13.28 -11.00 -8.73
C LEU A 231 14.05 -9.77 -9.23
N GLN A 232 13.89 -9.40 -10.50
CA GLN A 232 14.52 -8.24 -11.12
C GLN A 232 14.06 -6.94 -10.46
N SER A 233 12.77 -6.83 -10.16
CA SER A 233 12.19 -5.71 -9.41
C SER A 233 12.72 -5.62 -7.98
N ALA A 234 12.85 -6.75 -7.29
CA ALA A 234 13.42 -6.79 -5.94
C ALA A 234 14.89 -6.34 -5.96
N ALA A 235 15.65 -6.79 -6.96
CA ALA A 235 17.04 -6.38 -7.17
C ALA A 235 17.18 -4.88 -7.48
N LYS A 236 16.37 -4.34 -8.40
CA LYS A 236 16.31 -2.91 -8.73
C LYS A 236 15.99 -2.01 -7.52
N ARG A 237 15.28 -2.55 -6.52
CA ARG A 237 14.78 -1.83 -5.35
C ARG A 237 15.60 -2.12 -4.07
N GLY A 238 16.68 -2.88 -4.15
CA GLY A 238 17.52 -3.17 -2.97
C GLY A 238 16.90 -4.15 -1.97
N ARG A 239 15.89 -4.95 -2.35
CA ARG A 239 15.10 -5.75 -1.41
C ARG A 239 15.69 -7.12 -1.14
N LEU A 240 16.71 -7.16 -0.28
CA LEU A 240 17.43 -8.36 0.09
C LEU A 240 16.55 -9.48 0.67
N ASP A 241 15.59 -9.13 1.53
CA ASP A 241 14.66 -10.07 2.16
C ASP A 241 13.82 -10.81 1.12
N MET A 242 13.28 -10.09 0.14
CA MET A 242 12.50 -10.65 -0.95
C MET A 242 13.37 -11.52 -1.87
N ILE A 243 14.61 -11.13 -2.16
CA ILE A 243 15.53 -11.90 -3.00
C ILE A 243 15.87 -13.24 -2.35
N LYS A 244 16.27 -13.22 -1.07
CA LYS A 244 16.57 -14.45 -0.32
C LYS A 244 15.36 -15.36 -0.31
N LEU A 245 14.18 -14.83 0.03
CA LEU A 245 12.93 -15.59 0.04
C LEU A 245 12.68 -16.36 -1.28
N ILE A 246 12.71 -15.66 -2.42
CA ILE A 246 12.33 -16.28 -3.69
C ILE A 246 13.42 -17.20 -4.26
N VAL A 247 14.70 -16.88 -4.04
CA VAL A 247 15.82 -17.73 -4.51
C VAL A 247 15.96 -18.97 -3.63
N ASP A 248 15.83 -18.85 -2.31
CA ASP A 248 15.80 -19.99 -1.38
C ASP A 248 14.61 -20.92 -1.67
N ALA A 249 13.49 -20.36 -2.15
CA ALA A 249 12.34 -21.14 -2.61
C ALA A 249 12.55 -21.79 -4.00
N GLY A 250 13.73 -21.65 -4.61
CA GLY A 250 14.12 -22.32 -5.86
C GLY A 250 13.81 -21.52 -7.13
N LEU A 251 13.60 -20.21 -7.04
CA LEU A 251 13.53 -19.38 -8.24
C LEU A 251 14.94 -19.24 -8.83
N ASP A 252 15.07 -19.45 -10.14
CA ASP A 252 16.35 -19.34 -10.83
C ASP A 252 16.88 -17.91 -10.74
N VAL A 253 18.06 -17.75 -10.13
CA VAL A 253 18.72 -16.44 -9.94
C VAL A 253 19.10 -15.80 -11.29
N ASN A 254 19.26 -16.62 -12.34
CA ASN A 254 19.59 -16.21 -13.70
C ASN A 254 18.35 -16.11 -14.60
N GLU A 255 17.14 -16.11 -14.02
CA GLU A 255 15.91 -16.00 -14.81
C GLU A 255 15.94 -14.76 -15.72
N LEU A 256 15.78 -15.00 -17.01
CA LEU A 256 15.64 -13.97 -18.02
C LEU A 256 14.17 -13.61 -18.20
N VAL A 257 13.89 -12.31 -18.12
CA VAL A 257 12.54 -11.76 -18.34
C VAL A 257 12.58 -10.61 -19.33
N PRO A 258 11.58 -10.48 -20.21
CA PRO A 258 11.53 -9.38 -21.16
C PRO A 258 11.57 -8.01 -20.48
N ARG A 259 12.25 -7.06 -21.12
CA ARG A 259 12.09 -5.64 -20.83
C ARG A 259 10.65 -5.22 -21.10
N SER A 260 10.14 -4.32 -20.27
CA SER A 260 8.83 -3.71 -20.48
C SER A 260 8.96 -2.66 -21.58
N SER A 261 7.86 -2.34 -22.27
CA SER A 261 7.81 -1.23 -23.25
C SER A 261 8.18 0.16 -22.69
N HIS A 262 8.26 0.27 -21.36
CA HIS A 262 8.66 1.48 -20.64
C HIS A 262 10.12 1.43 -20.15
N ASP A 263 10.82 0.31 -20.31
CA ASP A 263 12.25 0.26 -20.08
C ASP A 263 12.96 0.76 -21.35
N GLU A 264 14.08 1.46 -21.19
CA GLU A 264 14.90 1.86 -22.33
C GLU A 264 15.56 0.63 -22.96
N GLY A 265 15.36 0.43 -24.26
CA GLY A 265 16.03 -0.60 -25.06
C GLY A 265 15.33 -1.95 -25.14
N GLU A 266 15.65 -2.70 -26.19
CA GLU A 266 15.19 -4.07 -26.41
C GLU A 266 16.04 -5.08 -25.63
N GLY A 267 15.43 -6.22 -25.27
CA GLY A 267 16.12 -7.33 -24.62
C GLY A 267 15.42 -7.86 -23.38
N GLU A 268 16.16 -8.64 -22.61
CA GLU A 268 15.75 -9.24 -21.35
C GLU A 268 16.49 -8.56 -20.18
N LEU A 269 16.24 -9.04 -18.97
CA LEU A 269 16.89 -8.60 -17.74
C LEU A 269 17.13 -9.77 -16.81
N THR A 270 18.26 -9.72 -16.11
CA THR A 270 18.54 -10.55 -14.93
C THR A 270 18.49 -9.70 -13.67
N ALA A 271 18.34 -10.36 -12.53
CA ALA A 271 18.39 -9.70 -11.23
C ALA A 271 19.71 -8.96 -11.02
N LEU A 272 20.82 -9.60 -11.40
CA LEU A 272 22.16 -9.05 -11.24
C LEU A 272 22.37 -7.82 -12.12
N TYR A 273 21.82 -7.81 -13.34
CA TYR A 273 21.90 -6.63 -14.22
C TYR A 273 21.23 -5.40 -13.58
N GLU A 274 20.02 -5.55 -13.05
CA GLU A 274 19.29 -4.46 -12.38
C GLU A 274 20.01 -3.99 -11.11
N ALA A 275 20.57 -4.91 -10.32
CA ALA A 275 21.34 -4.58 -9.12
C ALA A 275 22.61 -3.77 -9.45
N VAL A 276 23.34 -4.15 -10.51
CA VAL A 276 24.52 -3.41 -11.00
C VAL A 276 24.12 -2.03 -11.52
N TYR A 277 23.07 -1.95 -12.33
CA TYR A 277 22.56 -0.68 -12.85
C TYR A 277 22.18 0.31 -11.73
N LYS A 278 21.63 -0.21 -10.62
CA LYS A 278 21.27 0.57 -9.44
C LYS A 278 22.37 0.67 -8.37
N GLN A 279 23.53 0.07 -8.62
CA GLN A 279 24.69 0.06 -7.71
C GLN A 279 24.36 -0.45 -6.30
N HIS A 280 23.45 -1.41 -6.18
CA HIS A 280 23.10 -2.05 -4.91
C HIS A 280 24.11 -3.16 -4.58
N GLU A 281 25.27 -2.77 -4.03
CA GLU A 281 26.40 -3.68 -3.73
C GLU A 281 26.02 -4.87 -2.85
N ASP A 282 25.19 -4.64 -1.84
CA ASP A 282 24.68 -5.68 -0.95
C ASP A 282 23.84 -6.72 -1.70
N VAL A 283 22.97 -6.27 -2.59
CA VAL A 283 22.19 -7.15 -3.48
C VAL A 283 23.10 -7.89 -4.46
N ILE A 284 24.08 -7.20 -5.07
CA ILE A 284 25.05 -7.81 -5.99
C ILE A 284 25.78 -8.96 -5.28
N GLN A 285 26.27 -8.72 -4.06
CA GLN A 285 26.97 -9.72 -3.28
C GLN A 285 26.09 -10.96 -3.03
N VAL A 286 24.84 -10.76 -2.60
CA VAL A 286 23.90 -11.86 -2.33
C VAL A 286 23.53 -12.62 -3.60
N LEU A 287 23.25 -11.93 -4.71
CA LEU A 287 22.93 -12.59 -5.98
C LEU A 287 24.11 -13.44 -6.49
N LEU A 288 25.35 -12.94 -6.38
CA LEU A 288 26.54 -13.70 -6.71
C LEU A 288 26.70 -14.94 -5.81
N GLU A 289 26.45 -14.81 -4.51
CA GLU A 289 26.47 -15.96 -3.57
C GLU A 289 25.47 -17.05 -3.96
N TYR A 290 24.32 -16.66 -4.51
CA TYR A 290 23.32 -17.58 -5.07
C TYR A 290 23.66 -18.11 -6.48
N GLY A 291 24.81 -17.73 -7.05
CA GLY A 291 25.26 -18.22 -8.35
C GLY A 291 24.78 -17.42 -9.56
N ALA A 292 24.44 -16.15 -9.38
CA ALA A 292 24.16 -15.26 -10.50
C ALA A 292 25.38 -15.14 -11.43
N ASP A 293 25.16 -15.29 -12.73
CA ASP A 293 26.20 -15.21 -13.75
C ASP A 293 26.46 -13.74 -14.14
N PRO A 294 27.65 -13.18 -13.84
CA PRO A 294 27.98 -11.80 -14.19
C PRO A 294 28.17 -11.59 -15.70
N TYR A 295 28.30 -12.64 -16.48
CA TYR A 295 28.51 -12.57 -17.94
C TYR A 295 27.26 -12.88 -18.75
N LEU A 296 26.13 -13.21 -18.10
CA LEU A 296 24.90 -13.52 -18.81
C LEU A 296 24.43 -12.33 -19.64
N GLU A 297 24.34 -12.53 -20.95
CA GLU A 297 23.97 -11.49 -21.91
C GLU A 297 22.45 -11.33 -21.94
N VAL A 298 21.99 -10.08 -21.79
CA VAL A 298 20.57 -9.72 -21.70
C VAL A 298 20.07 -8.96 -22.92
N CYS A 299 20.96 -8.47 -23.79
CA CYS A 299 20.60 -7.79 -25.04
C CYS A 299 21.74 -7.85 -26.07
N ASN A 300 21.51 -7.35 -27.28
CA ASN A 300 22.50 -7.37 -28.37
C ASN A 300 23.43 -6.13 -28.40
N GLY A 301 23.59 -5.42 -27.28
CA GLY A 301 24.39 -4.19 -27.17
C GLY A 301 25.77 -4.36 -26.50
N GLU A 302 26.54 -3.27 -26.40
CA GLU A 302 27.85 -3.29 -25.73
C GLU A 302 27.73 -3.50 -24.21
N LEU A 303 26.69 -2.94 -23.58
CA LEU A 303 26.41 -3.07 -22.14
C LEU A 303 25.43 -4.21 -21.88
N ASN A 304 25.66 -5.36 -22.50
CA ASN A 304 24.71 -6.47 -22.50
C ASN A 304 24.84 -7.45 -21.34
N SER A 305 25.84 -7.35 -20.47
CA SER A 305 25.94 -8.22 -19.28
C SER A 305 26.17 -7.39 -18.03
N PRO A 306 25.87 -7.91 -16.83
CA PRO A 306 26.15 -7.20 -15.58
C PRO A 306 27.62 -6.73 -15.49
N PHE A 307 28.56 -7.56 -15.97
CA PHE A 307 29.98 -7.23 -16.00
C PHE A 307 30.29 -6.08 -16.96
N LYS A 308 29.87 -6.19 -18.23
CA LYS A 308 30.11 -5.15 -19.25
C LYS A 308 29.42 -3.83 -18.87
N LEU A 309 28.25 -3.90 -18.22
CA LEU A 309 27.56 -2.73 -17.69
C LEU A 309 28.40 -2.01 -16.64
N ALA A 310 28.97 -2.74 -15.68
CA ALA A 310 29.82 -2.18 -14.63
C ALA A 310 31.12 -1.57 -15.19
N GLU A 311 31.76 -2.24 -16.16
CA GLU A 311 32.95 -1.70 -16.84
C GLU A 311 32.64 -0.45 -17.65
N GLY A 312 31.59 -0.50 -18.48
CA GLY A 312 31.22 0.62 -19.34
C GLY A 312 30.83 1.89 -18.59
N HIS A 313 30.27 1.76 -17.39
CA HIS A 313 29.95 2.90 -16.51
C HIS A 313 31.09 3.25 -15.53
N GLY A 314 32.20 2.52 -15.52
CA GLY A 314 33.32 2.78 -14.60
C GLY A 314 33.02 2.47 -13.13
N TYR A 315 32.14 1.52 -12.85
CA TYR A 315 31.80 1.09 -11.49
C TYR A 315 32.90 0.21 -10.88
N SER A 316 34.10 0.76 -10.70
CA SER A 316 35.34 0.05 -10.33
C SER A 316 35.17 -0.91 -9.15
N ARG A 317 34.42 -0.50 -8.12
CA ARG A 317 34.15 -1.33 -6.94
C ARG A 317 33.29 -2.55 -7.28
N ILE A 318 32.21 -2.35 -8.04
CA ILE A 318 31.32 -3.42 -8.51
C ILE A 318 32.07 -4.35 -9.47
N THR A 319 32.84 -3.83 -10.42
CA THR A 319 33.69 -4.63 -11.31
C THR A 319 34.63 -5.53 -10.49
N GLY A 320 35.28 -4.99 -9.45
CA GLY A 320 36.11 -5.76 -8.54
C GLY A 320 35.35 -6.81 -7.71
N MET A 321 34.07 -6.60 -7.40
CA MET A 321 33.21 -7.63 -6.78
C MET A 321 32.92 -8.78 -7.76
N LEU A 322 32.52 -8.45 -8.99
CA LEU A 322 32.22 -9.44 -10.03
C LEU A 322 33.46 -10.27 -10.38
N GLN A 323 34.62 -9.63 -10.59
CA GLN A 323 35.89 -10.31 -10.90
C GLN A 323 36.31 -11.30 -9.80
N ARG A 324 36.29 -10.86 -8.53
CA ARG A 324 36.66 -11.73 -7.39
C ARG A 324 35.78 -12.96 -7.30
N HIS A 325 34.48 -12.82 -7.55
CA HIS A 325 33.56 -13.95 -7.55
C HIS A 325 33.90 -14.98 -8.65
N VAL A 326 34.14 -14.50 -9.87
CA VAL A 326 34.52 -15.35 -11.02
C VAL A 326 35.84 -16.08 -10.77
N GLU A 327 36.84 -15.40 -10.23
CA GLU A 327 38.13 -15.99 -9.88
C GLU A 327 37.99 -17.09 -8.82
N ARG A 328 37.14 -16.86 -7.81
CA ARG A 328 36.86 -17.85 -6.75
C ARG A 328 36.23 -19.11 -7.34
N ASN A 329 35.26 -18.97 -8.24
CA ASN A 329 34.61 -20.12 -8.89
C ASN A 329 35.57 -20.90 -9.81
N LYS A 330 36.44 -20.21 -10.56
CA LYS A 330 37.49 -20.86 -11.37
C LYS A 330 38.50 -21.64 -10.53
N LYS A 331 38.92 -21.11 -9.38
CA LYS A 331 39.83 -21.81 -8.45
C LYS A 331 39.17 -23.02 -7.78
N GLY A 332 37.90 -22.89 -7.40
CA GLY A 332 37.10 -24.00 -6.88
C GLY A 332 37.00 -25.15 -7.89
N ALA A 333 36.69 -24.86 -9.16
CA ALA A 333 36.61 -25.88 -10.21
C ALA A 333 37.94 -26.62 -10.45
N ARG A 334 39.08 -25.90 -10.47
CA ARG A 334 40.42 -26.51 -10.64
C ARG A 334 40.87 -27.39 -9.47
N MET A 335 40.38 -27.12 -8.26
CA MET A 335 40.72 -27.88 -7.05
C MET A 335 39.97 -29.22 -6.95
N TRP A 336 38.80 -29.32 -7.59
CA TRP A 336 38.03 -30.56 -7.70
C TRP A 336 38.60 -31.50 -8.79
N THR A 337 39.08 -30.96 -9.91
CA THR A 337 39.68 -31.75 -11.00
C THR A 337 41.07 -32.30 -10.68
N SER A 338 41.69 -31.88 -9.57
CA SER A 338 43.03 -32.31 -9.13
C SER A 338 43.01 -33.31 -7.96
N ARG A 339 41.82 -33.78 -7.57
CA ARG A 339 41.60 -34.79 -6.51
C ARG A 339 41.04 -36.13 -7.02
N LEU A 340 40.95 -36.31 -8.33
CA LEU A 340 40.74 -37.60 -9.01
C LEU A 340 42.06 -38.01 -9.65
#